data_AF-A0A6I8UHS7-F1
#
_entry.id   AF-A0A6I8UHS7-F1
#
_cell.length_a   1.000
_cell.length_b   1.000
_cell.length_c   1.000
_cell.angle_alpha   90.00
_cell.angle_beta   90.00
_cell.angle_gamma   90.00
#
_symmetry.space_group_name_H-M   'P 1'
#
loop_
_entity.id
_entity.type
_entity.pdbx_description
1 polymer ?
#
loop_
_entity_poly.entity_id
_entity_poly.type
_entity_poly.pdbx_seq_one_letter_code
_entity_poly.pdbx_strand_id
1 'polypeptide(L)'
;MDAFIRKELILNAGTSLENVAPHCIKLLDWLLDCQVEIQLQQKLLKLTPNLIESMMKATMYLFECHDRFGEALAERCNSHSFYATCSSLAERKQSIKELCAGIVSTRKGEAHAALLHLMHKPFADVQPAWSVIRELDWAALRQPAAFDPAQMISTDLLQMRRLVKRICRLSTLQKMETALHRALKLVGFSVWLCLFREPRHSNIHSDCHLLRHMICDMLAESQPAAPCCDFLHNMYLFLENPSNEPRFWACLDHARLSGSLIAYLIGYWNRHMPYLDQDDMQITADAPPTVTVCPALPLDEVTFLTHLLLTPRSPCREQFHLQLRSHSMASQLMELLNKVAFVYS
;
A
#
# COMPACT_ATOMS: atom_id res chain seq x y z
N MET A 1 14.16 1.60 12.12
CA MET A 1 14.07 2.88 12.85
C MET A 1 14.59 2.82 14.27
N ASP A 2 14.17 1.88 15.12
CA ASP A 2 14.71 1.77 16.50
C ASP A 2 16.26 1.77 16.57
N ALA A 3 16.93 1.00 15.71
CA ALA A 3 18.40 0.99 15.63
C ALA A 3 19.01 2.35 15.21
N PHE A 4 18.34 3.10 14.33
CA PHE A 4 18.77 4.44 13.90
C PHE A 4 18.57 5.44 15.05
N ILE A 5 17.42 5.42 15.72
CA ILE A 5 17.11 6.26 16.88
C ILE A 5 18.14 6.07 17.99
N ARG A 6 18.52 4.82 18.29
CA ARG A 6 19.50 4.53 19.36
C ARG A 6 20.94 4.90 19.01
N LYS A 7 21.32 4.87 17.72
CA LYS A 7 22.73 5.00 17.30
C LYS A 7 23.08 6.38 16.76
N GLU A 8 22.13 7.06 16.13
CA GLU A 8 22.42 8.25 15.31
C GLU A 8 21.77 9.53 15.86
N LEU A 9 20.78 9.42 16.74
CA LEU A 9 20.11 10.60 17.32
C LEU A 9 20.82 11.06 18.60
N ILE A 10 21.90 11.81 18.43
CA ILE A 10 22.64 12.44 19.52
C ILE A 10 22.71 13.96 19.28
N LEU A 11 22.20 14.74 20.24
CA LEU A 11 22.33 16.20 20.24
C LEU A 11 23.39 16.60 21.27
N ASN A 12 24.54 17.06 20.78
CA ASN A 12 25.66 17.56 21.59
C ASN A 12 25.91 19.04 21.27
N ALA A 13 26.64 19.77 22.13
CA ALA A 13 26.95 21.18 21.91
C ALA A 13 27.62 21.47 20.54
N GLY A 14 28.36 20.52 19.96
CA GLY A 14 28.98 20.63 18.64
C GLY A 14 28.11 20.22 17.43
N THR A 15 26.87 19.79 17.64
CA THR A 15 26.00 19.35 16.54
C THR A 15 25.55 20.55 15.69
N SER A 16 25.80 20.51 14.38
CA SER A 16 25.41 21.54 13.41
C SER A 16 24.08 21.22 12.72
N LEU A 17 23.47 22.24 12.11
CA LEU A 17 22.24 22.12 11.33
C LEU A 17 22.37 21.11 10.17
N GLU A 18 23.54 21.06 9.52
CA GLU A 18 23.82 20.19 8.39
C GLU A 18 23.78 18.70 8.76
N ASN A 19 24.16 18.37 10.00
CA ASN A 19 24.13 17.00 10.51
C ASN A 19 22.72 16.58 10.94
N VAL A 20 21.90 17.54 11.38
CA VAL A 20 20.57 17.27 11.98
C VAL A 20 19.45 17.28 10.95
N ALA A 21 19.52 18.15 9.94
CA ALA A 21 18.48 18.25 8.92
C ALA A 21 18.20 16.90 8.22
N PRO A 22 19.18 16.08 7.80
CA PRO A 22 18.92 14.77 7.22
C PRO A 22 18.22 13.80 8.18
N HIS A 23 18.54 13.86 9.47
CA HIS A 23 17.87 13.05 10.50
C HIS A 23 16.42 13.49 10.67
N CYS A 24 16.19 14.81 10.75
CA CYS A 24 14.85 15.37 10.92
C CYS A 24 13.94 15.02 9.73
N ILE A 25 14.43 15.15 8.49
CA ILE A 25 13.67 14.74 7.29
C ILE A 25 13.25 13.27 7.39
N LYS A 26 14.21 12.38 7.65
CA LYS A 26 13.96 10.94 7.78
C LYS A 26 12.98 10.60 8.91
N LEU A 27 13.05 11.31 10.03
CA LEU A 27 12.14 11.09 11.16
C LEU A 27 10.74 11.64 10.89
N LEU A 28 10.63 12.79 10.23
CA LEU A 28 9.36 13.40 9.84
C LEU A 28 8.63 12.51 8.84
N ASP A 29 9.30 12.06 7.78
CA ASP A 29 8.73 11.12 6.80
C ASP A 29 8.21 9.86 7.50
N TRP A 30 9.03 9.27 8.36
CA TRP A 30 8.66 8.06 9.10
C TRP A 30 7.51 8.27 10.10
N LEU A 31 7.47 9.40 10.82
CA LEU A 31 6.39 9.71 11.75
C LEU A 31 5.08 10.00 11.02
N LEU A 32 5.14 10.68 9.87
CA LEU A 32 3.97 10.90 9.02
C LEU A 32 3.41 9.57 8.50
N ASP A 33 4.27 8.66 8.04
CA ASP A 33 3.85 7.30 7.65
C ASP A 33 3.16 6.57 8.82
N CYS A 34 3.74 6.65 10.03
CA CYS A 34 3.13 6.04 11.21
C CYS A 34 1.78 6.69 11.58
N GLN A 35 1.65 8.01 11.45
CA GLN A 35 0.39 8.72 11.71
C GLN A 35 -0.68 8.34 10.69
N VAL A 36 -0.34 8.27 9.41
CA VAL A 36 -1.23 7.82 8.34
C VAL A 36 -1.66 6.37 8.59
N GLU A 37 -0.74 5.48 8.98
CA GLU A 37 -1.06 4.09 9.33
C GLU A 37 -2.00 4.00 10.53
N ILE A 38 -1.74 4.79 11.59
CA ILE A 38 -2.62 4.88 12.76
C ILE A 38 -4.02 5.36 12.36
N GLN A 39 -4.12 6.43 11.56
CA GLN A 39 -5.41 6.99 11.13
C GLN A 39 -6.21 6.02 10.25
N LEU A 40 -5.56 5.36 9.28
CA LEU A 40 -6.21 4.44 8.36
C LEU A 40 -6.58 3.10 9.00
N GLN A 41 -5.86 2.69 10.05
CA GLN A 41 -5.98 1.34 10.61
C GLN A 41 -6.25 1.31 12.13
N GLN A 42 -6.79 2.37 12.73
CA GLN A 42 -7.04 2.49 14.19
C GLN A 42 -7.49 1.16 14.82
N LYS A 43 -8.61 0.58 14.40
CA LYS A 43 -9.17 -0.63 15.05
C LYS A 43 -8.40 -1.94 14.78
N LEU A 44 -7.44 -1.94 13.87
CA LEU A 44 -6.75 -3.14 13.38
C LEU A 44 -5.24 -3.15 13.69
N LEU A 45 -4.63 -1.98 13.70
CA LEU A 45 -3.21 -1.78 13.96
C LEU A 45 -2.92 -2.13 15.41
N LYS A 46 -2.02 -3.08 15.64
CA LYS A 46 -1.52 -3.37 16.99
C LYS A 46 -0.11 -2.82 17.09
N LEU A 47 0.05 -1.69 17.77
CA LEU A 47 1.35 -1.12 18.02
C LEU A 47 2.15 -2.00 18.99
N THR A 48 3.48 -2.03 18.81
CA THR A 48 4.37 -2.69 19.75
C THR A 48 4.95 -1.66 20.71
N PRO A 49 5.30 -2.05 21.95
CA PRO A 49 5.94 -1.14 22.90
C PRO A 49 7.18 -0.44 22.34
N ASN A 50 8.04 -1.17 21.62
CA ASN A 50 9.26 -0.61 21.03
C ASN A 50 8.96 0.43 19.93
N LEU A 51 7.89 0.23 19.17
CA LEU A 51 7.46 1.17 18.13
C LEU A 51 6.93 2.45 18.77
N ILE A 52 6.08 2.33 19.79
CA ILE A 52 5.56 3.47 20.57
C ILE A 52 6.72 4.27 21.15
N GLU A 53 7.68 3.58 21.78
CA GLU A 53 8.85 4.21 22.36
C GLU A 53 9.69 4.94 21.30
N SER A 54 9.88 4.32 20.14
CA SER A 54 10.59 4.91 19.00
C SER A 54 9.88 6.17 18.49
N MET A 55 8.55 6.14 18.35
CA MET A 55 7.76 7.31 17.92
C MET A 55 7.92 8.46 18.91
N MET A 56 7.77 8.19 20.21
CA MET A 56 7.92 9.22 21.24
C MET A 56 9.33 9.82 21.23
N LYS A 57 10.38 8.99 21.15
CA LYS A 57 11.78 9.48 21.08
C LYS A 57 12.05 10.31 19.84
N ALA A 58 11.51 9.90 18.69
CA ALA A 58 11.62 10.65 17.44
C ALA A 58 10.94 12.03 17.55
N THR A 59 9.72 12.08 18.08
CA THR A 59 9.00 13.35 18.31
C THR A 59 9.76 14.26 19.28
N MET A 60 10.30 13.71 20.36
CA MET A 60 11.12 14.47 21.32
C MET A 60 12.37 15.04 20.64
N TYR A 61 13.09 14.21 19.87
CA TYR A 61 14.26 14.65 19.12
C TYR A 61 13.94 15.80 18.15
N LEU A 62 12.83 15.71 17.41
CA LEU A 62 12.40 16.77 16.51
C LEU A 62 12.11 18.08 17.24
N PHE A 63 11.49 18.02 18.42
CA PHE A 63 11.23 19.24 19.19
C PHE A 63 12.52 19.87 19.72
N GLU A 64 13.47 19.07 20.21
CA GLU A 64 14.78 19.57 20.66
C GLU A 64 15.60 20.18 19.51
N CYS A 65 15.53 19.58 18.32
CA CYS A 65 16.17 20.13 17.13
C CYS A 65 15.53 21.47 16.73
N HIS A 66 14.21 21.57 16.79
CA HIS A 66 13.50 22.80 16.49
C HIS A 66 13.77 23.89 17.53
N ASP A 67 13.82 23.56 18.83
CA ASP A 67 14.21 24.51 19.88
C ASP A 67 15.58 25.12 19.62
N ARG A 68 16.52 24.32 19.09
CA ARG A 68 17.88 24.74 18.86
C ARG A 68 18.10 25.50 17.55
N PHE A 69 17.45 25.09 16.48
CA PHE A 69 17.73 25.60 15.13
C PHE A 69 16.58 26.40 14.51
N GLY A 70 15.39 26.38 15.11
CA GLY A 70 14.24 27.19 14.74
C GLY A 70 13.84 27.09 13.26
N GLU A 71 13.49 28.24 12.68
CA GLU A 71 12.99 28.33 11.30
C GLU A 71 14.00 27.83 10.26
N ALA A 72 15.31 28.00 10.49
CA ALA A 72 16.34 27.51 9.57
C ALA A 72 16.29 25.98 9.38
N LEU A 73 15.88 25.24 10.41
CA LEU A 73 15.62 23.80 10.29
C LEU A 73 14.30 23.51 9.57
N ALA A 74 13.25 24.28 9.86
CA ALA A 74 11.94 24.11 9.25
C ALA A 74 11.98 24.33 7.72
N GLU A 75 12.71 25.35 7.26
CA GLU A 75 12.96 25.63 5.84
C GLU A 75 13.70 24.47 5.17
N ARG A 76 14.80 24.03 5.79
CA ARG A 76 15.67 22.99 5.21
C ARG A 76 15.00 21.62 5.14
N CYS A 77 14.05 21.36 6.03
CA CYS A 77 13.26 20.13 6.06
C CYS A 77 11.92 20.25 5.31
N ASN A 78 11.57 21.41 4.74
CA ASN A 78 10.27 21.71 4.12
C ASN A 78 9.07 21.29 4.99
N SER A 79 9.13 21.60 6.29
CA SER A 79 8.22 21.05 7.31
C SER A 79 7.60 22.11 8.20
N HIS A 80 7.41 23.31 7.63
CA HIS A 80 6.78 24.45 8.32
C HIS A 80 5.43 24.09 8.94
N SER A 81 4.64 23.23 8.29
CA SER A 81 3.35 22.77 8.84
C SER A 81 3.49 21.97 10.13
N PHE A 82 4.47 21.07 10.21
CA PHE A 82 4.74 20.31 11.43
C PHE A 82 5.28 21.22 12.53
N TYR A 83 6.30 22.03 12.23
CA TYR A 83 6.96 22.86 13.24
C TYR A 83 6.12 24.05 13.71
N ALA A 84 5.23 24.60 12.87
CA ALA A 84 4.25 25.63 13.26
C ALA A 84 3.21 25.11 14.26
N THR A 85 3.01 23.79 14.35
CA THR A 85 2.17 23.16 15.39
C THR A 85 2.97 22.71 16.61
N CYS A 86 4.25 23.10 16.68
CA CYS A 86 5.20 22.71 17.72
C CYS A 86 6.06 23.90 18.20
N SER A 87 5.70 25.13 17.85
CA SER A 87 6.43 26.36 18.15
C SER A 87 6.27 26.78 19.61
N SER A 88 5.06 26.64 20.16
CA SER A 88 4.78 26.98 21.57
C SER A 88 4.70 25.75 22.48
N LEU A 89 4.84 25.96 23.80
CA LEU A 89 4.66 24.89 24.79
C LEU A 89 3.25 24.28 24.70
N ALA A 90 2.22 25.10 24.46
CA ALA A 90 0.84 24.65 24.36
C ALA A 90 0.61 23.78 23.12
N GLU A 91 1.17 24.18 21.99
CA GLU A 91 1.18 23.44 20.72
C GLU A 91 1.87 22.08 20.87
N ARG A 92 3.06 22.03 21.47
CA ARG A 92 3.75 20.75 21.74
C ARG A 92 2.94 19.85 22.65
N LYS A 93 2.34 20.42 23.71
CA LYS A 93 1.43 19.67 24.58
C LYS A 93 0.28 19.08 23.78
N GLN A 94 -0.31 19.84 22.86
CA GLN A 94 -1.39 19.37 22.01
C GLN A 94 -0.94 18.25 21.05
N SER A 95 0.21 18.41 20.39
CA SER A 95 0.81 17.38 19.52
C SER A 95 1.08 16.07 20.27
N ILE A 96 1.58 16.14 21.52
CA ILE A 96 1.79 14.97 22.38
C ILE A 96 0.45 14.31 22.76
N LYS A 97 -0.58 15.11 23.07
CA LYS A 97 -1.93 14.57 23.35
C LYS A 97 -2.50 13.82 22.15
N GLU A 98 -2.36 14.39 20.94
CA GLU A 98 -2.82 13.77 19.69
C GLU A 98 -2.07 12.48 19.38
N LEU A 99 -0.75 12.45 19.58
CA LEU A 99 0.05 11.24 19.46
C LEU A 99 -0.44 10.14 20.43
N CYS A 100 -0.66 10.49 21.70
CA CYS A 100 -1.18 9.55 22.70
C CYS A 100 -2.59 9.05 22.36
N ALA A 101 -3.47 9.94 21.90
CA ALA A 101 -4.81 9.58 21.45
C ALA A 101 -4.78 8.62 20.24
N GLY A 102 -3.93 8.92 19.27
CA GLY A 102 -3.66 8.05 18.12
C GLY A 102 -3.24 6.65 18.56
N ILE A 103 -2.27 6.54 19.46
CA ILE A 103 -1.79 5.25 19.99
C ILE A 103 -2.89 4.50 20.74
N VAL A 104 -3.64 5.17 21.62
CA VAL A 104 -4.69 4.53 22.44
C VAL A 104 -5.88 4.09 21.57
N SER A 105 -6.18 4.81 20.49
CA SER A 105 -7.23 4.42 19.54
C SER A 105 -6.89 3.18 18.70
N THR A 106 -5.65 2.69 18.79
CA THR A 106 -5.22 1.49 18.06
C THR A 106 -5.79 0.19 18.65
N ARG A 107 -5.65 -0.95 17.95
CA ARG A 107 -6.12 -2.26 18.44
C ARG A 107 -5.38 -2.66 19.72
N LYS A 108 -6.13 -2.78 20.82
CA LYS A 108 -5.58 -2.99 22.18
C LYS A 108 -4.67 -1.83 22.63
N GLY A 109 -4.85 -0.64 22.05
CA GLY A 109 -4.09 0.56 22.35
C GLY A 109 -4.22 0.98 23.82
N GLU A 110 -5.36 0.68 24.44
CA GLU A 110 -5.61 0.92 25.86
C GLU A 110 -4.61 0.21 26.78
N ALA A 111 -4.05 -0.92 26.35
CA ALA A 111 -3.03 -1.65 27.09
C ALA A 111 -1.68 -0.90 27.16
N HIS A 112 -1.47 0.07 26.27
CA HIS A 112 -0.27 0.89 26.24
C HIS A 112 -0.37 2.15 27.10
N ALA A 113 -1.53 2.45 27.71
CA ALA A 113 -1.68 3.60 28.60
C ALA A 113 -0.67 3.59 29.76
N ALA A 114 -0.39 2.40 30.34
CA ALA A 114 0.62 2.26 31.38
C ALA A 114 2.04 2.57 30.87
N LEU A 115 2.38 2.12 29.65
CA LEU A 115 3.67 2.42 29.02
C LEU A 115 3.82 3.93 28.77
N LEU A 116 2.82 4.55 28.15
CA LEU A 116 2.80 6.00 27.89
C LEU A 116 2.94 6.79 29.20
N HIS A 117 2.20 6.38 30.23
CA HIS A 117 2.32 6.99 31.55
C HIS A 117 3.69 6.77 32.18
N LEU A 118 4.33 5.62 32.04
CA LEU A 118 5.68 5.40 32.58
C LEU A 118 6.73 6.30 31.89
N MET A 119 6.55 6.58 30.60
CA MET A 119 7.48 7.38 29.82
C MET A 119 7.39 8.89 30.09
N HIS A 120 6.29 9.41 30.65
CA HIS A 120 6.11 10.85 30.79
C HIS A 120 7.21 11.53 31.62
N LYS A 121 7.64 10.89 32.71
CA LYS A 121 8.59 11.48 33.66
C LYS A 121 9.99 11.67 33.06
N PRO A 122 10.66 10.62 32.54
CA PRO A 122 11.99 10.79 31.93
C PRO A 122 11.97 11.73 30.72
N PHE A 123 10.85 11.82 29.99
CA PHE A 123 10.71 12.73 28.86
C PHE A 123 10.46 14.17 29.32
N ALA A 124 9.70 14.37 30.40
CA ALA A 124 9.46 15.68 31.00
C ALA A 124 10.72 16.31 31.61
N ASP A 125 11.63 15.47 32.11
CA ASP A 125 12.94 15.91 32.61
C ASP A 125 13.81 16.51 31.50
N VAL A 126 13.66 16.05 30.26
CA VAL A 126 14.33 16.61 29.07
C VAL A 126 13.53 17.80 28.55
N GLN A 127 12.22 17.63 28.38
CA GLN A 127 11.36 18.63 27.77
C GLN A 127 9.99 18.73 28.46
N PRO A 128 9.62 19.89 29.04
CA PRO A 128 8.49 20.01 29.96
C PRO A 128 7.13 19.73 29.34
N ALA A 129 6.98 19.81 28.01
CA ALA A 129 5.74 19.52 27.30
C ALA A 129 5.22 18.09 27.56
N TRP A 130 6.11 17.11 27.76
CA TRP A 130 5.77 15.70 27.97
C TRP A 130 5.07 15.40 29.30
N SER A 131 5.13 16.33 30.25
CA SER A 131 4.36 16.24 31.51
C SER A 131 2.84 16.15 31.28
N VAL A 132 2.36 16.63 30.12
CA VAL A 132 0.94 16.62 29.72
C VAL A 132 0.32 15.22 29.70
N ILE A 133 1.13 14.17 29.53
CA ILE A 133 0.66 12.77 29.55
C ILE A 133 0.04 12.41 30.92
N ARG A 134 0.48 13.06 32.01
CA ARG A 134 -0.12 12.90 33.35
C ARG A 134 -1.52 13.49 33.45
N GLU A 135 -1.80 14.53 32.65
CA GLU A 135 -3.07 15.27 32.62
C GLU A 135 -4.08 14.65 31.66
N LEU A 136 -3.72 13.58 30.93
CA LEU A 136 -4.61 12.90 30.00
C LEU A 136 -5.76 12.22 30.74
N ASP A 137 -6.98 12.52 30.33
CA ASP A 137 -8.15 11.72 30.69
C ASP A 137 -8.14 10.42 29.88
N TRP A 138 -7.50 9.40 30.44
CA TRP A 138 -7.45 8.07 29.84
C TRP A 138 -8.83 7.43 29.66
N ALA A 139 -9.83 7.82 30.45
CA ALA A 139 -11.19 7.32 30.28
C ALA A 139 -11.86 7.95 29.06
N ALA A 140 -11.68 9.27 28.86
CA ALA A 140 -12.13 9.97 27.65
C ALA A 140 -11.41 9.46 26.39
N LEU A 141 -10.09 9.21 26.46
CA LEU A 141 -9.32 8.64 25.34
C LEU A 141 -9.71 7.21 24.97
N ARG A 142 -10.23 6.44 25.93
CA ARG A 142 -10.77 5.09 25.71
C ARG A 142 -12.19 5.10 25.16
N GLN A 143 -12.89 6.24 25.22
CA GLN A 143 -14.17 6.33 24.56
C GLN A 143 -13.92 6.32 23.06
N PRO A 144 -14.51 5.37 22.32
CA PRO A 144 -14.38 5.37 20.87
C PRO A 144 -14.85 6.73 20.36
N ALA A 145 -14.03 7.38 19.55
CA ALA A 145 -14.47 8.55 18.78
C ALA A 145 -15.83 8.21 18.17
N ALA A 146 -16.75 9.18 18.21
CA ALA A 146 -18.10 9.04 17.66
C ALA A 146 -18.00 8.32 16.31
N PHE A 147 -18.73 7.22 16.20
CA PHE A 147 -18.71 6.28 15.08
C PHE A 147 -18.56 7.01 13.74
N ASP A 148 -17.38 6.92 13.12
CA ASP A 148 -17.15 7.41 11.77
C ASP A 148 -17.62 6.32 10.78
N PRO A 149 -18.68 6.56 9.99
CA PRO A 149 -19.17 5.62 8.99
C PRO A 149 -18.11 5.24 7.94
N ALA A 150 -17.06 6.06 7.76
CA ALA A 150 -15.95 5.77 6.86
C ALA A 150 -14.96 4.71 7.40
N GLN A 151 -14.96 4.46 8.72
CA GLN A 151 -14.13 3.43 9.38
C GLN A 151 -14.83 2.07 9.52
N MET A 152 -15.91 1.82 8.79
CA MET A 152 -16.34 0.45 8.55
C MET A 152 -15.14 -0.28 7.92
N ILE A 153 -14.68 -1.38 8.54
CA ILE A 153 -13.79 -2.31 7.85
C ILE A 153 -14.40 -2.52 6.48
N SER A 154 -13.72 -2.12 5.39
CA SER A 154 -14.32 -2.17 4.06
C SER A 154 -14.91 -3.57 3.90
N THR A 155 -16.15 -3.64 3.42
CA THR A 155 -16.85 -4.91 3.17
C THR A 155 -15.93 -5.88 2.44
N ASP A 156 -15.10 -5.33 1.55
CA ASP A 156 -14.06 -6.00 0.79
C ASP A 156 -12.96 -6.61 1.66
N LEU A 157 -12.46 -5.92 2.69
CA LEU A 157 -11.46 -6.47 3.60
C LEU A 157 -12.04 -7.61 4.44
N LEU A 158 -13.28 -7.49 4.94
CA LEU A 158 -13.95 -8.58 5.65
C LEU A 158 -14.20 -9.78 4.74
N GLN A 159 -14.65 -9.53 3.51
CA GLN A 159 -14.88 -10.55 2.49
C GLN A 159 -13.58 -11.26 2.14
N MET A 160 -12.51 -10.51 1.90
CA MET A 160 -11.16 -11.04 1.61
C MET A 160 -10.70 -11.96 2.74
N ARG A 161 -10.72 -11.48 4.00
CA ARG A 161 -10.24 -12.27 5.15
C ARG A 161 -11.05 -13.56 5.35
N ARG A 162 -12.37 -13.52 5.09
CA ARG A 162 -13.24 -14.71 5.15
C ARG A 162 -12.92 -15.69 4.02
N LEU A 163 -12.69 -15.17 2.82
CA LEU A 163 -12.34 -15.96 1.64
C LEU A 163 -11.01 -16.70 1.85
N VAL A 164 -9.96 -15.98 2.23
CA VAL A 164 -8.62 -16.54 2.51
C VAL A 164 -8.71 -17.68 3.52
N LYS A 165 -9.37 -17.44 4.67
CA LYS A 165 -9.55 -18.47 5.70
C LYS A 165 -10.33 -19.69 5.19
N ARG A 166 -11.30 -19.51 4.29
CA ARG A 166 -12.08 -20.63 3.74
C ARG A 166 -11.23 -21.46 2.78
N ILE A 167 -10.46 -20.82 1.90
CA ILE A 167 -9.58 -21.51 0.94
C ILE A 167 -8.47 -22.24 1.70
N CYS A 168 -7.76 -21.58 2.60
CA CYS A 168 -6.61 -22.17 3.31
C CYS A 168 -7.00 -23.23 4.36
N ARG A 169 -8.28 -23.41 4.68
CA ARG A 169 -8.79 -24.53 5.50
C ARG A 169 -8.95 -25.84 4.71
N LEU A 170 -8.86 -25.79 3.38
CA LEU A 170 -9.01 -26.98 2.55
C LEU A 170 -7.83 -27.93 2.74
N SER A 171 -8.10 -29.23 2.69
CA SER A 171 -7.15 -30.27 3.11
C SER A 171 -5.98 -30.50 2.15
N THR A 172 -6.08 -30.03 0.89
CA THR A 172 -5.05 -30.26 -0.14
C THR A 172 -4.86 -29.04 -1.02
N LEU A 173 -3.65 -28.87 -1.55
CA LEU A 173 -3.29 -27.76 -2.45
C LEU A 173 -4.18 -27.72 -3.71
N GLN A 174 -4.46 -28.88 -4.32
CA GLN A 174 -5.38 -28.97 -5.46
C GLN A 174 -6.81 -28.46 -5.15
N LYS A 175 -7.31 -28.71 -3.93
CA LYS A 175 -8.61 -28.16 -3.51
C LYS A 175 -8.52 -26.64 -3.32
N MET A 176 -7.41 -26.14 -2.78
CA MET A 176 -7.16 -24.69 -2.68
C MET A 176 -7.11 -24.03 -4.05
N GLU A 177 -6.37 -24.59 -5.00
CA GLU A 177 -6.32 -24.12 -6.39
C GLU A 177 -7.70 -24.12 -7.02
N THR A 178 -8.45 -25.22 -6.92
CA THR A 178 -9.82 -25.29 -7.49
C THR A 178 -10.74 -24.23 -6.89
N ALA A 179 -10.65 -23.99 -5.59
CA ALA A 179 -11.43 -22.94 -4.92
C ALA A 179 -10.96 -21.54 -5.32
N LEU A 180 -9.66 -21.34 -5.50
CA LEU A 180 -9.06 -20.09 -5.94
C LEU A 180 -9.49 -19.75 -7.37
N HIS A 181 -9.43 -20.70 -8.31
CA HIS A 181 -9.92 -20.51 -9.68
C HIS A 181 -11.39 -20.04 -9.71
N ARG A 182 -12.25 -20.67 -8.90
CA ARG A 182 -13.67 -20.24 -8.78
C ARG A 182 -13.80 -18.85 -8.16
N ALA A 183 -12.96 -18.54 -7.17
CA ALA A 183 -12.98 -17.24 -6.53
C ALA A 183 -12.52 -16.12 -7.48
N LEU A 184 -11.47 -16.34 -8.28
CA LEU A 184 -10.97 -15.38 -9.25
C LEU A 184 -12.03 -14.97 -10.27
N LYS A 185 -12.96 -15.89 -10.58
CA LYS A 185 -14.12 -15.61 -11.42
C LYS A 185 -15.21 -14.78 -10.73
N LEU A 186 -15.53 -15.11 -9.48
CA LEU A 186 -16.74 -14.61 -8.80
C LEU A 186 -16.51 -13.37 -7.93
N VAL A 187 -15.26 -13.06 -7.60
CA VAL A 187 -14.90 -12.03 -6.63
C VAL A 187 -14.26 -10.86 -7.34
N GLY A 188 -14.85 -9.67 -7.19
CA GLY A 188 -14.34 -8.44 -7.79
C GLY A 188 -12.94 -8.05 -7.31
N PHE A 189 -12.23 -7.28 -8.13
CA PHE A 189 -10.81 -6.96 -7.90
C PHE A 189 -10.55 -6.14 -6.63
N SER A 190 -11.51 -5.35 -6.14
CA SER A 190 -11.35 -4.57 -4.90
C SER A 190 -11.06 -5.44 -3.67
N VAL A 191 -11.59 -6.66 -3.64
CA VAL A 191 -11.34 -7.66 -2.59
C VAL A 191 -9.92 -8.24 -2.73
N TRP A 192 -9.50 -8.54 -3.95
CA TRP A 192 -8.15 -9.03 -4.24
C TRP A 192 -7.07 -7.98 -3.94
N LEU A 193 -7.37 -6.71 -4.18
CA LEU A 193 -6.52 -5.58 -3.80
C LEU A 193 -6.25 -5.57 -2.28
N CYS A 194 -7.26 -5.89 -1.46
CA CYS A 194 -7.07 -6.05 -0.02
C CYS A 194 -6.14 -7.23 0.30
N LEU A 195 -6.20 -8.32 -0.47
CA LEU A 195 -5.31 -9.48 -0.30
C LEU A 195 -3.87 -9.12 -0.56
N PHE A 196 -3.54 -8.37 -1.63
CA PHE A 196 -2.18 -7.93 -1.93
C PHE A 196 -1.63 -6.91 -0.93
N ARG A 197 -2.51 -6.13 -0.29
CA ARG A 197 -2.16 -5.13 0.73
C ARG A 197 -2.21 -5.64 2.17
N GLU A 198 -2.56 -6.91 2.40
CA GLU A 198 -2.63 -7.45 3.77
C GLU A 198 -1.28 -7.34 4.51
N PRO A 199 -1.24 -6.72 5.70
CA PRO A 199 0.00 -6.41 6.40
C PRO A 199 0.71 -7.65 6.93
N ARG A 200 2.05 -7.59 6.98
CA ARG A 200 2.94 -8.69 7.42
C ARG A 200 2.65 -9.19 8.84
N HIS A 201 2.18 -8.30 9.70
CA HIS A 201 1.85 -8.60 11.10
C HIS A 201 0.44 -9.17 11.28
N SER A 202 -0.34 -9.33 10.20
CA SER A 202 -1.65 -9.97 10.26
C SER A 202 -1.53 -11.46 10.55
N ASN A 203 -2.45 -12.00 11.35
CA ASN A 203 -2.49 -13.42 11.67
C ASN A 203 -2.87 -14.32 10.49
N ILE A 204 -3.34 -13.74 9.38
CA ILE A 204 -3.60 -14.45 8.13
C ILE A 204 -2.57 -14.10 7.05
N HIS A 205 -1.51 -13.35 7.39
CA HIS A 205 -0.56 -12.89 6.39
C HIS A 205 0.08 -14.04 5.62
N SER A 206 0.45 -15.13 6.31
CA SER A 206 0.98 -16.35 5.68
C SER A 206 0.01 -16.95 4.66
N ASP A 207 -1.28 -16.99 5.01
CA ASP A 207 -2.34 -17.52 4.15
C ASP A 207 -2.57 -16.61 2.94
N CYS A 208 -2.62 -15.29 3.16
CA CYS A 208 -2.68 -14.32 2.07
C CYS A 208 -1.46 -14.42 1.17
N HIS A 209 -0.27 -14.57 1.75
CA HIS A 209 0.99 -14.70 1.01
C HIS A 209 1.00 -15.95 0.13
N LEU A 210 0.56 -17.10 0.65
CA LEU A 210 0.38 -18.31 -0.15
C LEU A 210 -0.55 -18.07 -1.34
N LEU A 211 -1.73 -17.49 -1.10
CA LEU A 211 -2.70 -17.24 -2.17
C LEU A 211 -2.20 -16.20 -3.18
N ARG A 212 -1.47 -15.15 -2.76
CA ARG A 212 -0.80 -14.21 -3.68
C ARG A 212 0.13 -14.95 -4.62
N HIS A 213 0.95 -15.86 -4.08
CA HIS A 213 1.90 -16.65 -4.86
C HIS A 213 1.17 -17.51 -5.87
N MET A 214 0.13 -18.24 -5.45
CA MET A 214 -0.68 -19.07 -6.34
C MET A 214 -1.32 -18.25 -7.47
N ILE A 215 -1.88 -17.07 -7.18
CA ILE A 215 -2.43 -16.18 -8.22
C ILE A 215 -1.33 -15.73 -9.20
N CYS A 216 -0.17 -15.32 -8.68
CA CYS A 216 0.95 -14.89 -9.50
C CYS A 216 1.51 -16.01 -10.38
N ASP A 217 1.53 -17.24 -9.86
CA ASP A 217 2.01 -18.43 -10.59
C ASP A 217 1.03 -18.79 -11.71
N MET A 218 -0.27 -18.79 -11.43
CA MET A 218 -1.33 -18.97 -12.45
C MET A 218 -1.20 -17.94 -13.59
N LEU A 219 -0.91 -16.67 -13.27
CA LEU A 219 -0.69 -15.62 -14.26
C LEU A 219 0.62 -15.83 -15.06
N ALA A 220 1.70 -16.24 -14.40
CA ALA A 220 3.02 -16.39 -15.02
C ALA A 220 3.14 -17.65 -15.90
N GLU A 221 2.42 -18.73 -15.56
CA GLU A 221 2.42 -19.99 -16.31
C GLU A 221 1.82 -19.88 -17.73
N SER A 222 1.33 -18.69 -18.11
CA SER A 222 1.13 -18.27 -19.50
C SER A 222 0.20 -19.17 -20.33
N GLN A 223 -0.56 -20.09 -19.76
CA GLN A 223 -1.64 -20.80 -20.46
C GLN A 223 -2.94 -19.98 -20.34
N PRO A 224 -3.74 -19.82 -21.40
CA PRO A 224 -4.98 -19.05 -21.34
C PRO A 224 -6.01 -19.93 -20.63
N ALA A 225 -5.93 -19.99 -19.31
CA ALA A 225 -6.92 -20.63 -18.48
C ALA A 225 -8.04 -19.62 -18.18
N ALA A 226 -9.29 -20.04 -18.32
CA ALA A 226 -10.47 -19.21 -18.07
C ALA A 226 -10.39 -18.37 -16.77
N PRO A 227 -9.87 -18.87 -15.64
CA PRO A 227 -9.79 -18.10 -14.39
C PRO A 227 -8.85 -16.89 -14.42
N CYS A 228 -7.78 -16.91 -15.25
CA CYS A 228 -6.90 -15.76 -15.43
C CYS A 228 -7.57 -14.69 -16.31
N CYS A 229 -8.28 -15.11 -17.36
CA CYS A 229 -9.10 -14.22 -18.18
C CYS A 229 -10.16 -13.53 -17.30
N ASP A 230 -10.90 -14.28 -16.47
CA ASP A 230 -11.89 -13.71 -15.54
C ASP A 230 -11.26 -12.75 -14.51
N PHE A 231 -10.04 -13.04 -14.04
CA PHE A 231 -9.34 -12.17 -13.10
C PHE A 231 -8.96 -10.82 -13.71
N LEU A 232 -8.46 -10.82 -14.95
CA LEU A 232 -8.16 -9.59 -15.69
C LEU A 232 -9.45 -8.82 -16.06
N HIS A 233 -10.52 -9.52 -16.42
CA HIS A 233 -11.82 -8.89 -16.64
C HIS A 233 -12.31 -8.16 -15.39
N ASN A 234 -12.19 -8.80 -14.22
CA ASN A 234 -12.50 -8.17 -12.94
C ASN A 234 -11.58 -6.97 -12.61
N MET A 235 -10.33 -6.96 -13.09
CA MET A 235 -9.45 -5.78 -13.00
C MET A 235 -9.96 -4.64 -13.89
N TYR A 236 -10.32 -4.95 -15.14
CA TYR A 236 -10.90 -3.98 -16.08
C TYR A 236 -12.16 -3.33 -15.49
N LEU A 237 -13.14 -4.12 -15.03
CA LEU A 237 -14.36 -3.61 -14.40
C LEU A 237 -14.09 -2.71 -13.18
N PHE A 238 -13.05 -3.02 -12.41
CA PHE A 238 -12.65 -2.18 -11.28
C PHE A 238 -12.08 -0.83 -11.72
N LEU A 239 -11.41 -0.81 -12.87
CA LEU A 239 -10.74 0.35 -13.45
C LEU A 239 -11.64 1.18 -14.38
N GLU A 240 -12.84 0.68 -14.74
CA GLU A 240 -13.88 1.51 -15.39
C GLU A 240 -14.22 2.77 -14.59
N ASN A 241 -13.99 2.75 -13.27
CA ASN A 241 -14.07 3.95 -12.44
C ASN A 241 -12.66 4.55 -12.24
N PRO A 242 -12.35 5.73 -12.82
CA PRO A 242 -11.02 6.34 -12.76
C PRO A 242 -10.52 6.63 -11.34
N SER A 243 -11.43 6.81 -10.37
CA SER A 243 -11.05 7.04 -8.96
C SER A 243 -10.32 5.84 -8.33
N ASN A 244 -10.40 4.66 -8.96
CA ASN A 244 -9.74 3.45 -8.50
C ASN A 244 -8.30 3.29 -9.01
N GLU A 245 -7.87 4.06 -10.01
CA GLU A 245 -6.50 3.99 -10.55
C GLU A 245 -5.40 4.14 -9.48
N PRO A 246 -5.44 5.13 -8.56
CA PRO A 246 -4.39 5.25 -7.54
C PRO A 246 -4.29 4.02 -6.63
N ARG A 247 -5.45 3.39 -6.36
CA ARG A 247 -5.50 2.16 -5.55
C ARG A 247 -4.90 0.99 -6.30
N PHE A 248 -5.16 0.91 -7.61
CA PHE A 248 -4.58 -0.09 -8.50
C PHE A 248 -3.06 0.06 -8.59
N TRP A 249 -2.55 1.29 -8.77
CA TRP A 249 -1.11 1.58 -8.80
C TRP A 249 -0.39 1.12 -7.54
N ALA A 250 -0.94 1.43 -6.36
CA ALA A 250 -0.38 0.98 -5.09
C ALA A 250 -0.31 -0.55 -4.94
N CYS A 251 -1.09 -1.31 -5.71
CA CYS A 251 -1.02 -2.77 -5.73
C CYS A 251 0.15 -3.29 -6.59
N LEU A 252 0.51 -2.55 -7.65
CA LEU A 252 1.55 -2.92 -8.60
C LEU A 252 2.98 -2.66 -8.09
N ASP A 253 3.12 -1.92 -6.98
CA ASP A 253 4.37 -1.85 -6.20
C ASP A 253 4.82 -3.24 -5.72
N HIS A 254 3.92 -4.22 -5.67
CA HIS A 254 4.27 -5.60 -5.41
C HIS A 254 4.90 -6.24 -6.66
N ALA A 255 6.24 -6.23 -6.75
CA ALA A 255 7.03 -6.68 -7.90
C ALA A 255 6.62 -8.04 -8.51
N ARG A 256 6.15 -8.99 -7.68
CA ARG A 256 5.67 -10.30 -8.17
C ARG A 256 4.35 -10.17 -8.96
N LEU A 257 3.41 -9.34 -8.50
CA LEU A 257 2.13 -9.16 -9.17
C LEU A 257 2.34 -8.43 -10.50
N SER A 258 3.09 -7.32 -10.48
CA SER A 258 3.42 -6.58 -11.71
C SER A 258 4.19 -7.44 -12.70
N GLY A 259 5.20 -8.19 -12.24
CA GLY A 259 5.94 -9.15 -13.09
C GLY A 259 5.04 -10.23 -13.70
N SER A 260 4.14 -10.83 -12.92
CA SER A 260 3.20 -11.85 -13.40
C SER A 260 2.15 -11.28 -14.37
N LEU A 261 1.65 -10.07 -14.13
CA LEU A 261 0.73 -9.39 -15.05
C LEU A 261 1.40 -9.05 -16.38
N ILE A 262 2.63 -8.53 -16.33
CA ILE A 262 3.42 -8.26 -17.53
C ILE A 262 3.65 -9.56 -18.31
N ALA A 263 4.07 -10.64 -17.63
CA ALA A 263 4.29 -11.93 -18.26
C ALA A 263 3.01 -12.46 -18.93
N TYR A 264 1.86 -12.36 -18.25
CA TYR A 264 0.57 -12.75 -18.80
C TYR A 264 0.21 -11.94 -20.04
N LEU A 265 0.33 -10.61 -20.00
CA LEU A 265 -0.01 -9.73 -21.12
C LEU A 265 0.92 -9.96 -22.32
N ILE A 266 2.22 -10.12 -22.09
CA ILE A 266 3.16 -10.50 -23.15
C ILE A 266 2.76 -11.85 -23.75
N GLY A 267 2.48 -12.86 -22.92
CA GLY A 267 2.01 -14.17 -23.38
C GLY A 267 0.69 -14.09 -24.16
N TYR A 268 -0.22 -13.21 -23.75
CA TYR A 268 -1.46 -12.93 -24.46
C TYR A 268 -1.18 -12.34 -25.85
N TRP A 269 -0.42 -11.25 -25.93
CA TRP A 269 -0.11 -10.59 -27.20
C TRP A 269 0.66 -11.51 -28.15
N ASN A 270 1.55 -12.36 -27.64
CA ASN A 270 2.30 -13.31 -28.49
C ASN A 270 1.40 -14.30 -29.20
N ARG A 271 0.29 -14.69 -28.57
CA ARG A 271 -0.67 -15.62 -29.15
C ARG A 271 -1.63 -14.95 -30.12
N HIS A 272 -2.04 -13.72 -29.83
CA HIS A 272 -3.13 -13.06 -30.55
C HIS A 272 -2.63 -12.11 -31.65
N MET A 273 -1.49 -11.44 -31.47
CA MET A 273 -0.94 -10.48 -32.46
C MET A 273 -0.78 -11.05 -33.87
N PRO A 274 -0.29 -12.28 -34.09
CA PRO A 274 -0.14 -12.83 -35.44
C PRO A 274 -1.47 -12.99 -36.20
N TYR A 275 -2.59 -12.99 -35.48
CA TYR A 275 -3.94 -13.18 -36.02
C TYR A 275 -4.82 -11.95 -35.81
N LEU A 276 -4.26 -10.81 -35.39
CA LEU A 276 -5.02 -9.59 -35.16
C LEU A 276 -5.08 -8.76 -36.45
N ASP A 277 -6.29 -8.52 -36.94
CA ASP A 277 -6.53 -7.43 -37.87
C ASP A 277 -6.54 -6.11 -37.09
N GLN A 278 -5.54 -5.27 -37.34
CA GLN A 278 -5.36 -4.01 -36.61
C GLN A 278 -6.31 -2.90 -37.08
N ASP A 279 -6.90 -3.03 -38.26
CA ASP A 279 -7.82 -2.02 -38.79
C ASP A 279 -9.23 -2.27 -38.27
N ASP A 280 -9.63 -3.54 -38.22
CA ASP A 280 -10.95 -3.95 -37.71
C ASP A 280 -10.95 -4.28 -36.20
N MET A 281 -9.79 -4.29 -35.54
CA MET A 281 -9.60 -4.67 -34.12
C MET A 281 -10.20 -6.04 -33.79
N GLN A 282 -10.07 -6.98 -34.72
CA GLN A 282 -10.69 -8.31 -34.64
C GLN A 282 -9.67 -9.41 -34.91
N ILE A 283 -9.87 -10.55 -34.26
CA ILE A 283 -9.08 -11.75 -34.54
C ILE A 283 -9.57 -12.35 -35.85
N THR A 284 -8.64 -12.60 -36.78
CA THR A 284 -8.93 -13.16 -38.10
C THR A 284 -9.47 -14.59 -38.00
N ALA A 285 -10.26 -14.98 -39.00
CA ALA A 285 -10.89 -16.31 -39.04
C ALA A 285 -9.89 -17.48 -39.11
N ASP A 286 -8.64 -17.20 -39.48
CA ASP A 286 -7.55 -18.19 -39.60
C ASP A 286 -6.87 -18.50 -38.25
N ALA A 287 -7.32 -17.88 -37.16
CA ALA A 287 -6.76 -18.10 -35.83
C ALA A 287 -7.03 -19.53 -35.32
N PRO A 288 -6.03 -20.21 -34.72
CA PRO A 288 -6.21 -21.54 -34.19
C PRO A 288 -7.22 -21.55 -33.01
N PRO A 289 -7.90 -22.68 -32.74
CA PRO A 289 -8.88 -22.80 -31.66
C PRO A 289 -8.34 -22.37 -30.29
N THR A 290 -7.04 -22.56 -30.04
CA THR A 290 -6.37 -22.14 -28.81
C THR A 290 -6.32 -20.62 -28.60
N VAL A 291 -6.56 -19.83 -29.65
CA VAL A 291 -6.63 -18.36 -29.64
C VAL A 291 -8.08 -17.89 -29.50
N THR A 292 -9.05 -18.65 -30.02
CA THR A 292 -10.49 -18.31 -29.97
C THR A 292 -11.22 -18.80 -28.71
N VAL A 293 -10.57 -19.62 -27.86
CA VAL A 293 -11.19 -20.29 -26.69
C VAL A 293 -11.07 -19.52 -25.36
N CYS A 294 -10.55 -18.27 -25.31
CA CYS A 294 -10.77 -17.38 -24.14
C CYS A 294 -11.88 -16.35 -24.41
N PRO A 295 -13.17 -16.72 -24.40
CA PRO A 295 -14.29 -15.80 -24.58
C PRO A 295 -14.53 -14.86 -23.38
N ALA A 296 -13.67 -14.89 -22.35
CA ALA A 296 -13.84 -14.16 -21.11
C ALA A 296 -13.02 -12.87 -20.99
N LEU A 297 -12.11 -12.60 -21.94
CA LEU A 297 -11.33 -11.36 -21.92
C LEU A 297 -11.29 -10.74 -23.33
N PRO A 298 -12.25 -9.86 -23.64
CA PRO A 298 -12.29 -9.09 -24.87
C PRO A 298 -10.98 -8.34 -25.18
N LEU A 299 -10.69 -8.15 -26.47
CA LEU A 299 -9.44 -7.52 -26.93
C LEU A 299 -9.28 -6.08 -26.41
N ASP A 300 -10.38 -5.34 -26.33
CA ASP A 300 -10.45 -3.99 -25.79
C ASP A 300 -10.06 -3.93 -24.30
N GLU A 301 -10.50 -4.90 -23.49
CA GLU A 301 -10.10 -4.96 -22.08
C GLU A 301 -8.60 -5.22 -21.90
N VAL A 302 -8.03 -6.11 -22.70
CA VAL A 302 -6.57 -6.36 -22.69
C VAL A 302 -5.79 -5.15 -23.20
N THR A 303 -6.31 -4.50 -24.25
CA THR A 303 -5.70 -3.29 -24.81
C THR A 303 -5.70 -2.17 -23.77
N PHE A 304 -6.83 -1.97 -23.07
CA PHE A 304 -6.94 -1.03 -21.97
C PHE A 304 -5.94 -1.32 -20.86
N LEU A 305 -5.90 -2.55 -20.33
CA LEU A 305 -4.98 -2.92 -19.25
C LEU A 305 -3.51 -2.77 -19.69
N THR A 306 -3.19 -3.13 -20.93
CA THR A 306 -1.84 -2.98 -21.49
C THR A 306 -1.45 -1.51 -21.59
N HIS A 307 -2.34 -0.67 -22.13
CA HIS A 307 -2.14 0.78 -22.21
C HIS A 307 -1.94 1.37 -20.82
N LEU A 308 -2.84 1.02 -19.88
CA LEU A 308 -2.82 1.47 -18.50
C LEU A 308 -1.44 1.19 -17.87
N LEU A 309 -0.94 -0.04 -17.91
CA LEU A 309 0.37 -0.40 -17.34
C LEU A 309 1.57 0.31 -18.00
N LEU A 310 1.42 0.87 -19.19
CA LEU A 310 2.44 1.63 -19.91
C LEU A 310 2.32 3.16 -19.75
N THR A 311 1.26 3.64 -19.10
CA THR A 311 1.09 5.07 -18.81
C THR A 311 2.20 5.59 -17.89
N PRO A 312 2.51 6.91 -17.94
CA PRO A 312 3.58 7.50 -17.12
C PRO A 312 3.43 7.31 -15.61
N ARG A 313 2.20 7.13 -15.12
CA ARG A 313 1.89 6.97 -13.69
C ARG A 313 2.01 5.53 -13.20
N SER A 314 2.16 4.56 -14.09
CA SER A 314 2.29 3.15 -13.73
C SER A 314 3.66 2.86 -13.10
N PRO A 315 3.73 2.25 -11.91
CA PRO A 315 5.01 1.96 -11.23
C PRO A 315 5.81 0.85 -11.93
N CYS A 316 5.16 0.02 -12.75
CA CYS A 316 5.81 -1.06 -13.50
C CYS A 316 6.08 -0.70 -14.97
N ARG A 317 5.89 0.56 -15.36
CA ARG A 317 6.06 1.04 -16.74
C ARG A 317 7.42 0.70 -17.33
N GLU A 318 8.49 1.01 -16.62
CA GLU A 318 9.86 0.80 -17.12
C GLU A 318 10.16 -0.68 -17.34
N GLN A 319 9.78 -1.53 -16.37
CA GLN A 319 9.91 -2.97 -16.47
C GLN A 319 9.12 -3.51 -17.66
N PHE A 320 7.86 -3.07 -17.82
CA PHE A 320 7.01 -3.53 -18.91
C PHE A 320 7.59 -3.10 -20.26
N HIS A 321 8.00 -1.85 -20.39
CA HIS A 321 8.59 -1.32 -21.61
C HIS A 321 9.91 -1.99 -22.00
N LEU A 322 10.77 -2.35 -21.03
CA LEU A 322 11.98 -3.14 -21.29
C LEU A 322 11.66 -4.54 -21.83
N GLN A 323 10.68 -5.23 -21.22
CA GLN A 323 10.28 -6.57 -21.66
C GLN A 323 9.58 -6.53 -23.03
N LEU A 324 8.78 -5.49 -23.30
CA LEU A 324 8.19 -5.28 -24.62
C LEU A 324 9.24 -5.01 -25.69
N ARG A 325 10.27 -4.19 -25.42
CA ARG A 325 11.34 -3.92 -26.40
C ARG A 325 12.15 -5.14 -26.79
N SER A 326 12.28 -6.11 -25.89
CA SER A 326 12.91 -7.40 -26.20
C SER A 326 12.02 -8.33 -27.03
N HIS A 327 10.81 -7.89 -27.39
CA HIS A 327 9.83 -8.70 -28.08
C HIS A 327 9.78 -8.45 -29.60
N SER A 328 9.62 -9.51 -30.38
CA SER A 328 9.59 -9.45 -31.84
C SER A 328 8.38 -8.68 -32.41
N MET A 329 7.28 -8.58 -31.65
CA MET A 329 6.04 -7.92 -32.06
C MET A 329 5.83 -6.54 -31.40
N ALA A 330 6.89 -5.99 -30.78
CA ALA A 330 6.84 -4.73 -30.04
C ALA A 330 6.34 -3.56 -30.89
N SER A 331 6.80 -3.45 -32.15
CA SER A 331 6.43 -2.36 -33.05
C SER A 331 4.92 -2.36 -33.35
N GLN A 332 4.37 -3.53 -33.67
CA GLN A 332 2.95 -3.71 -33.98
C GLN A 332 2.07 -3.44 -32.76
N LEU A 333 2.48 -3.91 -31.57
CA LEU A 333 1.74 -3.64 -30.34
C LEU A 333 1.79 -2.15 -29.96
N MET A 334 2.94 -1.48 -30.13
CA MET A 334 3.05 -0.05 -29.88
C MET A 334 2.21 0.77 -30.86
N GLU A 335 2.13 0.37 -32.13
CA GLU A 335 1.25 0.99 -33.12
C GLU A 335 -0.23 0.86 -32.73
N LEU A 336 -0.65 -0.35 -32.34
CA LEU A 336 -1.98 -0.60 -31.79
C LEU A 336 -2.27 0.29 -30.58
N LEU A 337 -1.38 0.31 -29.59
CA LEU A 337 -1.57 1.11 -28.38
C LEU A 337 -1.60 2.62 -28.67
N ASN A 338 -0.84 3.09 -29.66
CA ASN A 338 -0.90 4.49 -30.11
C ASN A 338 -2.21 4.83 -30.81
N LYS A 339 -2.77 3.92 -31.62
CA LYS A 339 -4.09 4.08 -32.26
C LYS A 339 -5.19 4.22 -31.20
N VAL A 340 -5.13 3.43 -30.13
CA VAL A 340 -6.16 3.43 -29.06
C VAL A 340 -5.86 4.42 -27.92
N ALA A 341 -4.65 4.99 -27.87
CA ALA A 341 -4.28 5.98 -26.86
C ALA A 341 -5.27 7.16 -26.80
N PHE A 342 -5.75 7.64 -27.95
CA PHE A 342 -6.74 8.73 -28.05
C PHE A 342 -8.10 8.38 -27.40
N VAL A 343 -8.45 7.10 -27.30
CA VAL A 343 -9.71 6.63 -26.71
C VAL A 343 -9.61 6.50 -25.18
N TYR A 344 -8.41 6.27 -24.66
CA TYR A 344 -8.17 6.00 -23.23
C TYR A 344 -7.45 7.13 -22.46
N SER A 345 -7.01 8.18 -23.16
CA SER A 345 -6.47 9.42 -22.57
C SER A 345 -7.55 10.49 -22.47
#